data_AF-A0A832Z7J1-F1
#
_entry.id   AF-A0A832Z7J1-F1
#
_cell.length_a   1.000
_cell.length_b   1.000
_cell.length_c   1.000
_cell.angle_alpha   90.00
_cell.angle_beta   90.00
_cell.angle_gamma   90.00
#
_symmetry.space_group_name_H-M   'P 1'
#
loop_
_entity.id
_entity.type
_entity.pdbx_description
1 polymer ?
#
loop_
_entity_poly.entity_id
_entity_poly.type
_entity_poly.pdbx_seq_one_letter_code
_entity_poly.pdbx_strand_id
1 'polypeptide(L)'
;MLDRWHQLVFSFQRCYYPVGYRKGAEAERELMRMLWERGVAVVRSAGSGSSYAPDVVAVANGRTVAFECKAWSREILTVRREQYEKMVEWSVRAGAPVYLAWRYPRAGWFFVPLEYMEERERYYS
;
A
#
# COMPACT_ATOMS: atom_id res chain seq x y z
N MET A 1 7.33 25.12 -2.45
CA MET A 1 5.90 24.81 -2.60
C MET A 1 5.74 23.29 -2.58
N LEU A 2 5.87 22.68 -1.41
CA LEU A 2 5.67 21.24 -1.21
C LEU A 2 4.18 20.97 -1.38
N ASP A 3 3.87 20.31 -2.48
CA ASP A 3 2.53 20.13 -3.01
C ASP A 3 1.66 19.42 -1.97
N ARG A 4 0.38 19.81 -1.85
CA ARG A 4 -0.61 19.23 -0.91
C ARG A 4 -0.69 17.70 -0.98
N TRP A 5 -0.18 17.13 -2.06
CA TRP A 5 0.09 15.72 -2.38
C TRP A 5 1.20 15.05 -1.57
N HIS A 6 2.34 15.71 -1.39
CA HIS A 6 3.35 15.23 -0.46
C HIS A 6 2.81 15.31 0.97
N GLN A 7 1.99 16.31 1.32
CA GLN A 7 1.27 16.26 2.59
C GLN A 7 0.19 15.16 2.62
N LEU A 8 -0.55 14.90 1.55
CA LEU A 8 -1.53 13.80 1.48
C LEU A 8 -0.92 12.39 1.34
N VAL A 9 0.40 12.24 1.21
CA VAL A 9 1.08 10.92 1.23
C VAL A 9 2.04 10.82 2.42
N PHE A 10 2.69 11.93 2.82
CA PHE A 10 3.62 12.01 3.96
C PHE A 10 3.02 12.57 5.26
N SER A 11 1.89 13.29 5.26
CA SER A 11 1.10 13.54 6.48
C SER A 11 0.36 12.27 6.95
N PHE A 12 0.49 11.16 6.21
CA PHE A 12 0.03 9.83 6.59
C PHE A 12 1.08 9.06 7.39
N GLN A 13 1.80 9.71 8.30
CA GLN A 13 2.57 8.97 9.32
C GLN A 13 1.66 8.21 10.31
N ARG A 14 0.35 8.48 10.32
CA ARG A 14 -0.63 7.75 11.13
C ARG A 14 -2.07 8.06 10.71
N CYS A 15 -2.80 7.10 10.16
CA CYS A 15 -4.27 7.19 10.06
C CYS A 15 -4.89 6.15 10.98
N TYR A 16 -5.33 6.60 12.16
CA TYR A 16 -5.95 5.75 13.17
C TYR A 16 -7.40 5.42 12.79
N TYR A 17 -7.64 4.19 12.33
CA TYR A 17 -8.98 3.63 12.23
C TYR A 17 -9.08 2.46 13.23
N PRO A 18 -9.81 2.61 14.35
CA PRO A 18 -9.96 1.54 15.33
C PRO A 18 -10.97 0.53 14.81
N VAL A 19 -10.47 -0.49 14.12
CA VAL A 19 -11.25 -1.69 13.86
C VAL A 19 -10.41 -2.92 14.14
N GLY A 20 -11.04 -3.93 14.75
CA GLY A 20 -10.45 -5.20 15.17
C GLY A 20 -9.85 -6.00 14.01
N TYR A 21 -9.32 -7.20 14.30
CA TYR A 21 -8.66 -8.05 13.31
C TYR A 21 -9.55 -8.31 12.08
N ARG A 22 -9.19 -7.76 10.92
CA ARG A 22 -9.89 -7.95 9.65
C ARG A 22 -8.99 -8.76 8.70
N LYS A 23 -9.50 -9.85 8.12
CA LYS A 23 -8.74 -10.68 7.15
C LYS A 23 -8.78 -10.06 5.75
N GLY A 24 -7.62 -9.98 5.09
CA GLY A 24 -7.45 -9.75 3.65
C GLY A 24 -8.33 -8.63 3.06
N ALA A 25 -9.24 -9.01 2.16
CA ALA A 25 -10.09 -8.11 1.37
C ALA A 25 -10.83 -7.02 2.16
N GLU A 26 -11.10 -7.22 3.45
CA GLU A 26 -11.73 -6.19 4.26
C GLU A 26 -10.78 -5.06 4.66
N ALA A 27 -9.48 -5.34 4.82
CA ALA A 27 -8.46 -4.31 4.97
C ALA A 27 -8.29 -3.52 3.66
N GLU A 28 -8.29 -4.17 2.51
CA GLU A 28 -8.29 -3.47 1.21
C GLU A 28 -9.48 -2.52 1.06
N ARG A 29 -10.70 -2.98 1.42
CA ARG A 29 -11.91 -2.12 1.41
C ARG A 29 -11.81 -0.95 2.38
N GLU A 30 -11.21 -1.14 3.55
CA GLU A 30 -10.95 -0.06 4.51
C GLU A 30 -10.02 1.00 3.90
N LEU A 31 -8.90 0.58 3.28
CA LEU A 31 -7.98 1.47 2.58
C LEU A 31 -8.68 2.24 1.45
N MET A 32 -9.43 1.54 0.60
CA MET A 32 -10.17 2.15 -0.50
C MET A 32 -11.15 3.22 0.00
N ARG A 33 -11.93 2.92 1.04
CA ARG A 33 -12.88 3.88 1.62
C ARG A 33 -12.15 5.10 2.19
N MET A 34 -11.07 4.87 2.92
CA MET A 34 -10.24 5.93 3.50
C MET A 34 -9.68 6.89 2.43
N LEU A 35 -9.22 6.35 1.30
CA LEU A 35 -8.72 7.12 0.16
C LEU A 35 -9.86 7.87 -0.55
N TRP A 36 -10.99 7.20 -0.79
CA TRP A 36 -12.17 7.79 -1.43
C TRP A 36 -12.73 8.99 -0.65
N GLU A 37 -12.87 8.86 0.67
CA GLU A 37 -13.31 9.94 1.57
C GLU A 37 -12.38 11.18 1.54
N ARG A 38 -11.16 11.03 1.02
CA ARG A 38 -10.16 12.10 0.87
C ARG A 38 -10.08 12.63 -0.56
N GLY A 39 -11.02 12.27 -1.44
CA GLY A 39 -11.08 12.72 -2.82
C GLY A 39 -10.13 11.99 -3.76
N VAL A 40 -9.67 10.79 -3.40
CA VAL A 40 -8.81 9.96 -4.24
C VAL A 40 -9.65 8.88 -4.92
N ALA A 41 -9.61 8.81 -6.25
CA ALA A 41 -10.28 7.74 -6.99
C ALA A 41 -9.50 6.43 -6.80
N VAL A 42 -10.19 5.32 -6.56
CA VAL A 42 -9.56 4.03 -6.25
C VAL A 42 -10.20 2.89 -7.02
N VAL A 43 -9.38 1.90 -7.36
CA VAL A 43 -9.81 0.62 -7.91
C VAL A 43 -9.07 -0.52 -7.21
N ARG A 44 -9.76 -1.64 -7.02
CA ARG A 44 -9.18 -2.88 -6.47
C ARG A 44 -8.91 -3.84 -7.61
N SER A 45 -7.72 -4.41 -7.66
CA SER A 45 -7.38 -5.37 -8.71
C SER A 45 -8.11 -6.69 -8.51
N ALA A 46 -8.62 -7.28 -9.58
CA ALA A 46 -9.17 -8.63 -9.56
C ALA A 46 -8.02 -9.66 -9.55
N GLY A 47 -8.03 -10.58 -8.58
CA GLY A 47 -7.03 -11.65 -8.51
C GLY A 47 -5.59 -11.16 -8.27
N SER A 48 -5.39 -10.06 -7.54
CA SER A 48 -4.06 -9.50 -7.23
C SER A 48 -3.05 -10.56 -6.79
N GLY A 49 -3.44 -11.45 -5.87
CA GLY A 49 -2.60 -12.53 -5.34
C GLY A 49 -2.07 -13.55 -6.36
N SER A 50 -2.65 -13.62 -7.57
CA SER A 50 -2.21 -14.49 -8.66
C SER A 50 -1.84 -13.74 -9.93
N SER A 51 -1.78 -12.41 -9.89
CA SER A 51 -1.50 -11.55 -11.05
C SER A 51 -0.25 -10.71 -10.83
N TYR A 52 0.04 -9.83 -11.80
CA TYR A 52 1.08 -8.80 -11.66
C TYR A 52 0.53 -7.50 -11.04
N ALA A 53 -0.77 -7.46 -10.74
CA ALA A 53 -1.42 -6.25 -10.30
C ALA A 53 -1.30 -6.07 -8.77
N PRO A 54 -1.05 -4.83 -8.29
CA PRO A 54 -1.12 -4.50 -6.87
C PRO A 54 -2.55 -4.63 -6.36
N ASP A 55 -2.74 -4.77 -5.06
CA ASP A 55 -4.08 -4.90 -4.47
C ASP A 55 -5.00 -3.71 -4.76
N VAL A 56 -4.49 -2.48 -4.62
CA VAL A 56 -5.25 -1.24 -4.84
C VAL A 56 -4.44 -0.27 -5.69
N VAL A 57 -5.08 0.34 -6.69
CA VAL A 57 -4.53 1.48 -7.44
C VAL A 57 -5.36 2.72 -7.11
N ALA A 58 -4.68 3.82 -6.84
CA ALA A 58 -5.28 5.09 -6.47
C ALA A 58 -4.78 6.20 -7.41
N VAL A 59 -5.71 7.05 -7.84
CA VAL A 59 -5.45 8.13 -8.79
C VAL A 59 -6.12 9.40 -8.29
N ALA A 60 -5.38 10.50 -8.26
CA ALA A 60 -6.02 11.82 -8.26
C ALA A 60 -5.05 12.91 -8.76
N ASN A 61 -5.62 13.99 -9.29
CA ASN A 61 -4.91 15.12 -9.91
C ASN A 61 -3.76 14.69 -10.86
N GLY A 62 -4.02 13.70 -11.72
CA GLY A 62 -3.05 13.20 -12.71
C GLY A 62 -1.90 12.37 -12.11
N ARG A 63 -1.93 12.06 -10.81
CA ARG A 63 -0.94 11.21 -10.14
C ARG A 63 -1.53 9.86 -9.81
N THR A 64 -0.74 8.81 -10.02
CA THR A 64 -1.10 7.42 -9.74
C THR A 64 -0.18 6.86 -8.66
N VAL A 65 -0.74 6.11 -7.73
CA VAL A 65 0.01 5.33 -6.74
C VAL A 65 -0.66 3.96 -6.58
N ALA A 66 0.14 2.93 -6.35
CA ALA A 66 -0.32 1.58 -6.10
C ALA A 66 0.03 1.12 -4.69
N PHE A 67 -0.79 0.21 -4.17
CA PHE A 67 -0.65 -0.33 -2.83
C PHE A 67 -0.74 -1.84 -2.85
N GLU A 68 0.26 -2.48 -2.27
CA GLU A 68 0.18 -3.88 -1.84
C GLU A 68 -0.19 -3.93 -0.36
N CYS A 69 -1.35 -4.48 -0.04
CA CYS A 69 -1.94 -4.45 1.28
C CYS A 69 -1.42 -5.59 2.15
N LYS A 70 -0.93 -5.27 3.35
CA LYS A 70 -0.57 -6.25 4.37
C LYS A 70 -1.24 -5.90 5.68
N ALA A 71 -2.24 -6.68 6.08
CA ALA A 71 -2.74 -6.68 7.45
C ALA A 71 -1.83 -7.62 8.27
N TRP A 72 -0.89 -7.03 9.01
CA TRP A 72 0.16 -7.77 9.70
C TRP A 72 0.38 -7.22 11.10
N SER A 73 0.42 -8.10 12.09
CA SER A 73 0.51 -7.72 13.50
C SER A 73 1.91 -7.81 14.09
N ARG A 74 2.91 -8.28 13.33
CA ARG A 74 4.31 -8.29 13.81
C ARG A 74 4.95 -6.95 13.52
N GLU A 75 5.92 -6.57 14.35
CA GLU A 75 6.64 -5.30 14.25
C GLU A 75 7.52 -5.20 13.00
N ILE A 76 7.89 -6.33 12.42
CA ILE A 76 8.67 -6.41 11.17
C ILE A 76 7.71 -6.76 10.02
N LEU A 77 7.59 -5.83 9.08
CA LEU A 77 6.91 -6.04 7.81
C LEU A 77 7.82 -6.91 6.92
N THR A 78 7.29 -7.96 6.31
CA THR A 78 8.10 -8.82 5.42
C THR A 78 7.32 -9.14 4.16
N VAL A 79 8.04 -9.22 3.03
CA VAL A 79 7.49 -9.58 1.73
C VAL A 79 8.41 -10.58 1.05
N ARG A 80 7.86 -11.64 0.46
CA ARG A 80 8.67 -12.62 -0.28
C ARG A 80 9.37 -11.94 -1.46
N ARG A 81 10.61 -12.36 -1.76
CA ARG A 81 11.41 -11.78 -2.86
C ARG A 81 10.63 -11.70 -4.18
N GLU A 82 10.01 -12.79 -4.62
CA GLU A 82 9.21 -12.82 -5.86
C GLU A 82 8.06 -11.81 -5.87
N GLN A 83 7.41 -11.57 -4.72
CA GLN A 83 6.33 -10.58 -4.61
C GLN A 83 6.90 -9.16 -4.68
N TYR A 84 8.05 -8.91 -4.04
CA TYR A 84 8.74 -7.63 -4.13
C TYR A 84 9.15 -7.30 -5.56
N GLU A 85 9.76 -8.25 -6.26
CA GLU A 85 10.19 -8.10 -7.66
C GLU A 85 9.01 -7.81 -8.59
N LYS A 86 7.87 -8.49 -8.40
CA LYS A 86 6.63 -8.19 -9.13
C LYS A 86 6.14 -6.75 -8.90
N MET A 87 6.20 -6.25 -7.67
CA MET A 87 5.83 -4.87 -7.37
C MET A 87 6.78 -3.87 -8.03
N VAL A 88 8.08 -4.14 -8.02
CA VAL A 88 9.09 -3.31 -8.71
C VAL A 88 8.81 -3.29 -10.21
N GLU A 89 8.59 -4.46 -10.81
CA GLU A 89 8.28 -4.56 -12.24
C GLU A 89 7.00 -3.82 -12.60
N TRP A 90 5.94 -3.98 -11.81
CA TRP A 90 4.70 -3.24 -12.01
C TRP A 90 4.94 -1.73 -11.91
N SER A 91 5.70 -1.29 -10.91
CA SER A 91 6.02 0.13 -10.71
C SER A 91 6.73 0.75 -11.92
N VAL A 92 7.73 0.05 -12.46
CA VAL A 92 8.46 0.47 -13.65
C VAL A 92 7.54 0.53 -14.88
N ARG A 93 6.72 -0.50 -15.11
CA ARG A 93 5.80 -0.57 -16.25
C ARG A 93 4.70 0.50 -16.19
N ALA A 94 4.17 0.77 -15.00
CA ALA A 94 3.10 1.72 -14.78
C ALA A 94 3.59 3.18 -14.73
N GLY A 95 4.89 3.41 -14.52
CA GLY A 95 5.42 4.75 -14.25
C GLY A 95 4.87 5.36 -12.96
N ALA A 96 4.51 4.50 -11.99
CA ALA A 96 3.85 4.89 -10.76
C ALA A 96 4.46 4.16 -9.56
N PRO A 97 4.66 4.82 -8.41
CA PRO A 97 5.23 4.18 -7.24
C PRO A 97 4.26 3.15 -6.65
N VAL A 98 4.82 2.04 -6.17
CA VAL A 98 4.12 1.05 -5.35
C VAL A 98 4.56 1.22 -3.90
N TYR A 99 3.60 1.16 -2.99
CA TYR A 99 3.83 1.19 -1.55
C TYR A 99 3.32 -0.10 -0.92
N LEU A 100 3.98 -0.55 0.14
CA LEU A 100 3.39 -1.50 1.06
C LEU A 100 2.45 -0.75 2.00
N ALA A 101 1.15 -0.99 1.85
CA ALA A 101 0.13 -0.49 2.75
C ALA A 101 -0.01 -1.46 3.93
N TRP A 102 0.73 -1.18 4.99
CA TRP A 102 0.75 -2.00 6.19
C TRP A 102 -0.30 -1.54 7.19
N ARG A 103 -1.32 -2.37 7.41
CA ARG A 103 -2.34 -2.17 8.43
C ARG A 103 -1.92 -2.82 9.73
N TYR A 104 -1.36 -2.03 10.64
CA TYR A 104 -0.97 -2.50 11.97
C TYR A 104 -2.14 -2.40 12.97
N PRO A 105 -2.41 -3.45 13.77
CA PRO A 105 -3.50 -3.42 14.75
C PRO A 105 -3.40 -2.24 15.70
N ARG A 106 -4.52 -1.55 15.92
CA ARG A 106 -4.64 -0.36 16.79
C ARG A 106 -3.73 0.83 16.47
N ALA A 107 -2.82 0.77 15.51
CA ALA A 107 -2.03 1.93 15.10
C ALA A 107 -2.51 2.54 13.78
N GLY A 108 -3.15 1.73 12.92
CA GLY A 108 -3.72 2.20 11.66
C GLY A 108 -2.88 1.81 10.45
N TRP A 109 -2.94 2.62 9.39
CA TRP A 109 -2.22 2.41 8.14
C TRP A 109 -0.87 3.10 8.13
N PHE A 110 0.14 2.36 7.65
CA PHE A 110 1.48 2.82 7.32
C PHE A 110 1.72 2.55 5.83
N PHE A 111 2.36 3.48 5.14
CA PHE A 111 2.68 3.34 3.72
C PHE A 111 4.19 3.37 3.55
N VAL A 112 4.77 2.21 3.25
CA VAL A 112 6.22 2.03 3.16
C VAL A 112 6.62 2.02 1.69
N PRO A 113 7.46 2.96 1.22
CA PRO A 113 8.08 2.89 -0.11
C PRO A 113 8.87 1.60 -0.27
N LEU A 114 8.86 0.99 -1.46
CA LEU A 114 9.64 -0.23 -1.71
C LEU A 114 11.13 -0.03 -1.45
N GLU A 115 11.67 1.14 -1.80
CA GLU A 115 13.08 1.51 -1.58
C GLU A 115 13.54 1.52 -0.12
N TYR A 116 12.60 1.51 0.84
CA TYR A 116 12.92 1.43 2.27
C TYR A 116 12.97 -0.01 2.77
N MET A 117 12.62 -0.99 1.94
CA MET A 117 12.70 -2.40 2.29
C MET A 117 14.12 -2.91 2.08
N GLU A 118 14.67 -3.60 3.08
CA GLU A 118 16.01 -4.16 2.98
C GLU A 118 15.97 -5.58 2.42
N GLU A 119 16.86 -5.88 1.48
CA GLU A 119 16.99 -7.22 0.92
C GLU A 119 17.53 -8.22 1.94
N ARG A 120 16.93 -9.42 1.97
CA ARG A 120 17.39 -10.62 2.66
C ARG A 120 17.35 -11.80 1.68
N GLU A 121 17.92 -12.94 2.08
CA GLU A 121 18.05 -14.12 1.20
C GLU A 121 16.73 -14.58 0.56
N ARG A 122 15.61 -14.52 1.30
CA ARG A 122 14.30 -15.06 0.86
C ARG A 122 13.17 -14.03 0.84
N TYR A 123 13.40 -12.86 1.41
CA TYR A 123 12.39 -11.84 1.62
C TYR A 123 13.03 -10.45 1.67
N TYR A 124 12.19 -9.44 1.63
CA TYR A 124 12.52 -8.06 1.97
C TYR A 124 11.85 -7.71 3.30
N SER A 125 12.51 -6.91 4.14
CA SER A 125 12.01 -6.50 5.47
C SER A 125 12.24 -5.04 5.78
#